data_AF-X0UY55-F1
#
_entry.id   AF-X0UY55-F1
#
_cell.length_a   1.000
_cell.length_b   1.000
_cell.length_c   1.000
_cell.angle_alpha   90.00
_cell.angle_beta   90.00
_cell.angle_gamma   90.00
#
_symmetry.space_group_name_H-M   'P 1'
#
loop_
_entity.id
_entity.type
_entity.pdbx_description
1 polymer ?
#
loop_
_entity_poly.entity_id
_entity_poly.type
_entity_poly.pdbx_seq_one_letter_code
_entity_poly.pdbx_strand_id
1 'polypeptide(L)'
;MAVSWAITPPTGVETTYKIGASTDKRDISAVLDATYLKDTPFLNKLKWGPPATNTTIEWITDNIGLGYVVLSNGADVITSASDLGIGTSNVGSIAEAIKQLHTGTVLRSVSGSSGIDTGHLVIEHISTTGTITFNFMSAGSTLLSDAGTLFIIGSPVNEGSSPRADTTRDRAVCTNQMQIFRQDVRMTGTRKELAMHGVANDLTYQIKRRAEEYWRELDACVILSKQGP
;
A
#
# COMPACT_ATOMS: atom_id res chain seq x y z
N MET A 1 55.66 76.79 -39.58
CA MET A 1 56.08 75.37 -39.58
C MET A 1 55.12 74.59 -38.71
N ALA A 2 54.37 73.66 -39.31
CA ALA A 2 53.90 72.39 -38.73
C ALA A 2 53.00 71.75 -39.78
N VAL A 3 53.58 70.91 -40.64
CA VAL A 3 52.86 70.06 -41.58
C VAL A 3 52.40 68.85 -40.76
N SER A 4 51.09 68.70 -40.51
CA SER A 4 50.55 67.49 -39.92
C SER A 4 50.22 66.49 -41.03
N TRP A 5 50.85 65.32 -40.93
CA TRP A 5 50.71 64.18 -41.82
C TRP A 5 49.58 63.29 -41.29
N ALA A 6 48.66 62.89 -42.16
CA ALA A 6 47.63 61.91 -41.84
C ALA A 6 48.29 60.53 -41.65
N ILE A 7 48.14 59.94 -40.46
CA ILE A 7 48.44 58.53 -40.23
C ILE A 7 47.10 57.79 -40.26
N THR A 8 46.68 57.39 -41.45
CA THR A 8 45.70 56.31 -41.58
C THR A 8 46.48 55.01 -41.35
N PRO A 9 46.17 54.21 -40.30
CA PRO A 9 46.87 52.95 -40.09
C PRO A 9 46.60 51.98 -41.26
N PRO A 10 47.61 51.22 -41.69
CA PRO A 10 47.51 50.36 -42.86
C PRO A 10 46.58 49.18 -42.60
N THR A 11 45.86 48.79 -43.65
CA THR A 11 44.99 47.61 -43.72
C THR A 11 45.80 46.32 -43.55
N GLY A 12 46.00 45.94 -42.30
CA GLY A 12 46.27 44.59 -41.84
C GLY A 12 45.06 44.13 -41.07
N VAL A 13 44.32 43.17 -41.63
CA VAL A 13 43.27 42.44 -40.95
C VAL A 13 43.92 41.68 -39.79
N GLU A 14 43.96 42.27 -38.61
CA GLU A 14 43.94 41.45 -37.41
C GLU A 14 42.56 40.80 -37.40
N THR A 15 42.47 39.58 -37.95
CA THR A 15 41.45 38.64 -37.53
C THR A 15 41.75 38.35 -36.06
N THR A 16 41.38 39.30 -35.19
CA THR A 16 41.09 39.00 -33.81
C THR A 16 39.90 38.06 -33.88
N TYR A 17 40.18 36.76 -34.02
CA TYR A 17 39.25 35.75 -33.58
C TYR A 17 39.12 36.00 -32.08
N LYS A 18 38.15 36.84 -31.73
CA LYS A 18 37.66 36.90 -30.38
C LYS A 18 37.03 35.54 -30.18
N ILE A 19 37.81 34.59 -29.69
CA ILE A 19 37.31 33.46 -28.92
C ILE A 19 36.79 34.10 -27.63
N GLY A 20 35.70 34.86 -27.75
CA GLY A 20 34.76 34.94 -26.67
C GLY A 20 34.34 33.50 -26.53
N ALA A 21 34.88 32.83 -25.50
CA ALA A 21 34.40 31.53 -25.13
C ALA A 21 32.87 31.60 -25.24
N SER A 22 32.25 30.61 -25.85
CA SER A 22 30.81 30.42 -25.80
C SER A 22 30.39 30.06 -24.34
N THR A 23 30.91 30.80 -23.36
CA THR A 23 30.58 30.78 -21.94
C THR A 23 29.26 31.48 -21.68
N ASP A 24 28.78 32.33 -22.58
CA ASP A 24 27.53 33.07 -22.36
C ASP A 24 26.28 32.19 -22.48
N LYS A 25 26.41 30.96 -23.01
CA LYS A 25 25.30 30.01 -23.15
C LYS A 25 25.76 28.56 -22.94
N ARG A 26 26.15 28.20 -21.71
CA ARG A 26 26.30 26.80 -21.30
C ARG A 26 25.01 26.31 -20.64
N ASP A 27 24.03 25.92 -21.44
CA ASP A 27 22.80 25.31 -20.94
C ASP A 27 22.88 23.78 -21.07
N ILE A 28 23.19 23.11 -19.96
CA ILE A 28 23.29 21.64 -19.84
C ILE A 28 21.94 20.99 -19.47
N SER A 29 20.84 21.72 -19.55
CA SER A 29 19.49 21.25 -19.17
C SER A 29 19.11 19.92 -19.82
N ALA A 30 19.43 19.71 -21.10
CA ALA A 30 19.17 18.45 -21.80
C ALA A 30 19.94 17.25 -21.23
N VAL A 31 21.17 17.45 -20.75
CA VAL A 31 21.98 16.41 -20.09
C VAL A 31 21.47 16.17 -18.67
N LEU A 32 21.06 17.23 -17.97
CA LEU A 32 20.49 17.14 -16.63
C LEU A 32 19.14 16.39 -16.64
N ASP A 33 18.34 16.57 -17.70
CA ASP A 33 17.04 15.90 -17.90
C ASP A 33 17.19 14.38 -18.11
N ALA A 34 18.26 13.95 -18.78
CA ALA A 34 18.56 12.52 -18.95
C ALA A 34 18.93 11.80 -17.63
N THR A 35 19.40 12.55 -16.64
CA THR A 35 19.72 12.04 -15.29
C THR A 35 18.54 12.03 -14.32
N TYR A 36 17.41 12.68 -14.64
CA TYR A 36 16.22 12.52 -13.83
C TYR A 36 15.67 11.11 -14.02
N LEU A 37 15.36 10.40 -12.91
CA LEU A 37 14.62 9.13 -12.93
C LEU A 37 13.24 9.37 -13.56
N LYS A 38 13.19 9.34 -14.88
CA LYS A 38 12.05 9.79 -15.66
C LYS A 38 10.90 8.78 -15.62
N ASP A 39 11.21 7.50 -15.43
CA ASP A 39 10.24 6.43 -15.60
C ASP A 39 9.98 5.68 -14.28
N THR A 40 8.72 5.68 -13.85
CA THR A 40 8.18 4.75 -12.87
C THR A 40 7.45 3.61 -13.60
N PRO A 41 7.99 2.37 -13.62
CA PRO A 41 7.46 1.31 -14.48
C PRO A 41 6.21 0.62 -13.91
N PHE A 42 5.81 0.92 -12.68
CA PHE A 42 4.81 0.12 -11.98
C PHE A 42 3.38 0.43 -12.46
N LEU A 43 3.00 1.69 -12.58
CA LEU A 43 1.67 2.07 -13.08
C LEU A 43 1.39 1.57 -14.52
N ASN A 44 2.42 1.43 -15.37
CA ASN A 44 2.29 0.86 -16.72
C ASN A 44 1.97 -0.64 -16.74
N LYS A 45 2.19 -1.35 -15.63
CA LYS A 45 1.86 -2.78 -15.49
C LYS A 45 0.44 -3.02 -14.98
N LEU A 46 -0.21 -1.98 -14.47
CA LEU A 46 -1.58 -2.06 -13.98
C LEU A 46 -2.55 -1.91 -15.15
N LYS A 47 -3.61 -2.72 -15.14
CA LYS A 47 -4.69 -2.61 -16.11
C LYS A 47 -5.55 -1.41 -15.76
N TRP A 48 -5.87 -0.62 -16.78
CA TRP A 48 -6.74 0.54 -16.65
C TRP A 48 -8.20 0.10 -16.76
N GLY A 49 -9.00 0.51 -15.78
CA GLY A 49 -10.44 0.31 -15.79
C GLY A 49 -11.19 1.46 -16.49
N PRO A 50 -12.53 1.39 -16.53
CA PRO A 50 -13.37 2.52 -16.91
C PRO A 50 -13.08 3.76 -16.04
N PRO A 51 -13.30 4.98 -16.57
CA PRO A 51 -13.10 6.20 -15.80
C PRO A 51 -14.00 6.21 -14.57
N ALA A 52 -13.43 6.54 -13.41
CA ALA A 52 -14.19 6.70 -12.18
C ALA A 52 -15.00 8.00 -12.21
N THR A 53 -16.30 7.90 -11.93
CA THR A 53 -17.22 9.05 -11.89
C THR A 53 -17.48 9.55 -10.46
N ASN A 54 -17.02 8.80 -9.45
CA ASN A 54 -17.22 9.10 -8.05
C ASN A 54 -15.87 9.10 -7.31
N THR A 55 -15.74 9.91 -6.26
CA THR A 55 -14.57 9.94 -5.39
C THR A 55 -14.54 8.77 -4.41
N THR A 56 -15.65 8.05 -4.26
CA THR A 56 -15.71 6.80 -3.49
C THR A 56 -15.98 5.63 -4.43
N ILE A 57 -15.13 4.60 -4.35
CA ILE A 57 -15.45 3.27 -4.87
C ILE A 57 -15.88 2.42 -3.69
N GLU A 58 -16.99 1.73 -3.88
CA GLU A 58 -17.46 0.72 -2.95
C GLU A 58 -17.52 -0.62 -3.67
N TRP A 59 -17.08 -1.67 -2.99
CA TRP A 59 -17.26 -3.03 -3.45
C TRP A 59 -17.78 -3.89 -2.32
N ILE A 60 -18.65 -4.83 -2.68
CA ILE A 60 -19.23 -5.76 -1.73
C ILE A 60 -18.26 -6.95 -1.62
N THR A 61 -17.85 -7.24 -0.39
CA THR A 61 -17.09 -8.44 -0.07
C THR A 61 -17.99 -9.45 0.61
N ASP A 62 -17.79 -10.71 0.25
CA ASP A 62 -18.42 -11.86 0.88
C ASP A 62 -17.29 -12.76 1.39
N ASN A 63 -17.42 -13.22 2.63
CA ASN A 63 -16.43 -14.07 3.28
C ASN A 63 -17.14 -15.27 3.89
N ILE A 64 -16.68 -16.47 3.54
CA ILE A 64 -17.19 -17.73 4.08
C ILE A 64 -16.73 -18.00 5.53
N GLY A 65 -15.74 -17.24 6.01
CA GLY A 65 -15.03 -17.46 7.26
C GLY A 65 -13.56 -17.80 7.00
N LEU A 66 -12.70 -17.47 7.95
CA LEU A 66 -11.25 -17.59 7.81
C LEU A 66 -10.74 -19.02 8.06
N GLY A 67 -11.56 -19.88 8.67
CA GLY A 67 -11.17 -21.26 9.02
C GLY A 67 -10.18 -21.32 10.19
N TYR A 68 -9.94 -20.19 10.85
CA TYR A 68 -9.13 -20.08 12.05
C TYR A 68 -9.66 -18.96 12.94
N VAL A 69 -9.31 -19.04 14.22
CA VAL A 69 -9.56 -18.00 15.22
C VAL A 69 -8.26 -17.67 15.92
N VAL A 70 -8.15 -16.46 16.46
CA VAL A 70 -6.95 -16.03 17.19
C VAL A 70 -7.30 -15.81 18.65
N LEU A 71 -6.39 -16.19 19.53
CA LEU A 71 -6.55 -16.02 20.97
C LEU A 71 -6.38 -14.56 21.38
N SER A 72 -7.19 -14.11 22.34
CA SER A 72 -7.08 -12.79 22.97
C SER A 72 -7.39 -12.94 24.45
N ASN A 73 -6.41 -13.47 25.19
CA ASN A 73 -6.55 -13.78 26.60
C ASN A 73 -5.70 -12.86 27.49
N GLY A 74 -4.86 -12.01 26.88
CA GLY A 74 -3.96 -11.08 27.58
C GLY A 74 -2.79 -11.76 28.30
N ALA A 75 -2.77 -13.09 28.34
CA ALA A 75 -1.71 -13.96 28.84
C ALA A 75 -1.86 -15.35 28.22
N ASP A 76 -0.80 -16.16 28.29
CA ASP A 76 -0.81 -17.53 27.78
C ASP A 76 -1.84 -18.41 28.52
N VAL A 77 -2.55 -19.24 27.77
CA VAL A 77 -3.52 -20.21 28.31
C VAL A 77 -2.74 -21.45 28.76
N ILE A 78 -2.78 -21.72 30.06
CA ILE A 78 -2.12 -22.88 30.68
C ILE A 78 -2.95 -24.16 30.53
N THR A 79 -2.33 -25.32 30.69
CA THR A 79 -2.98 -26.63 30.47
C THR A 79 -4.11 -26.95 31.46
N SER A 80 -4.19 -26.25 32.59
CA SER A 80 -5.29 -26.37 33.56
C SER A 80 -6.39 -25.31 33.38
N ALA A 81 -6.27 -24.43 32.38
CA ALA A 81 -7.32 -23.47 32.07
C ALA A 81 -8.49 -24.18 31.41
N SER A 82 -9.71 -23.80 31.80
CA SER A 82 -10.96 -24.26 31.21
C SER A 82 -11.54 -23.28 30.19
N ASP A 83 -11.04 -22.03 30.19
CA ASP A 83 -11.60 -20.91 29.42
C ASP A 83 -10.52 -20.23 28.57
N LEU A 84 -10.89 -19.83 27.36
CA LEU A 84 -10.07 -19.01 26.48
C LEU A 84 -10.88 -17.86 25.87
N GLY A 85 -10.26 -16.70 25.69
CA GLY A 85 -10.81 -15.58 24.94
C GLY A 85 -10.49 -15.66 23.45
N ILE A 86 -11.51 -15.45 22.60
CA ILE A 86 -11.33 -15.27 21.15
C ILE A 86 -11.16 -13.80 20.82
N GLY A 87 -10.09 -13.50 20.08
CA GLY A 87 -9.75 -12.20 19.55
C GLY A 87 -10.12 -12.01 18.09
N THR A 88 -9.88 -10.79 17.63
CA THR A 88 -10.13 -10.34 16.25
C THR A 88 -8.82 -9.97 15.58
N SER A 89 -7.89 -10.90 15.44
CA SER A 89 -6.72 -10.56 14.62
C SER A 89 -7.07 -10.75 13.14
N ASN A 90 -7.16 -9.58 12.47
CA ASN A 90 -7.05 -9.33 11.04
C ASN A 90 -8.28 -9.22 10.12
N VAL A 91 -9.52 -9.62 10.46
CA VAL A 91 -10.60 -9.49 9.43
C VAL A 91 -12.06 -9.38 9.92
N GLY A 92 -12.33 -8.96 11.16
CA GLY A 92 -13.74 -8.77 11.58
C GLY A 92 -13.97 -8.55 13.07
N SER A 93 -15.23 -8.52 13.48
CA SER A 93 -15.64 -8.42 14.88
C SER A 93 -15.58 -9.79 15.58
N ILE A 94 -15.54 -9.81 16.92
CA ILE A 94 -15.54 -11.05 17.72
C ILE A 94 -16.78 -11.89 17.38
N ALA A 95 -17.92 -11.24 17.14
CA ALA A 95 -19.16 -11.91 16.76
C ALA A 95 -19.02 -12.70 15.44
N GLU A 96 -18.28 -12.18 14.46
CA GLU A 96 -18.03 -12.87 13.20
C GLU A 96 -17.06 -14.05 13.32
N ALA A 97 -16.11 -13.98 14.26
CA ALA A 97 -15.25 -15.11 14.58
C ALA A 97 -16.03 -16.24 15.26
N ILE A 98 -16.90 -15.91 16.22
CA ILE A 98 -17.74 -16.87 16.94
C ILE A 98 -18.68 -17.64 16.00
N LYS A 99 -19.21 -17.01 14.95
CA LYS A 99 -20.09 -17.69 13.97
C LYS A 99 -19.43 -18.91 13.28
N GLN A 100 -18.10 -19.02 13.26
CA GLN A 100 -17.41 -20.21 12.71
C GLN A 100 -17.39 -21.38 13.70
N LEU A 101 -17.60 -21.09 14.98
CA LEU A 101 -17.43 -22.02 16.08
C LEU A 101 -18.78 -22.54 16.56
N HIS A 102 -18.77 -23.80 16.93
CA HIS A 102 -19.93 -24.49 17.51
C HIS A 102 -19.46 -25.37 18.67
N THR A 103 -20.36 -25.69 19.59
CA THR A 103 -20.10 -26.75 20.57
C THR A 103 -19.72 -28.05 19.85
N GLY A 104 -18.66 -28.70 20.31
CA GLY A 104 -18.07 -29.89 19.71
C GLY A 104 -17.06 -29.61 18.58
N THR A 105 -16.78 -28.34 18.25
CA THR A 105 -15.75 -28.01 17.26
C THR A 105 -14.38 -28.44 17.75
N VAL A 106 -13.62 -29.10 16.86
CA VAL A 106 -12.23 -29.48 17.11
C VAL A 106 -11.32 -28.38 16.57
N LEU A 107 -10.54 -27.80 17.47
CA LEU A 107 -9.51 -26.80 17.17
C LEU A 107 -8.14 -27.45 17.21
N ARG A 108 -7.26 -26.96 16.34
CA ARG A 108 -5.84 -27.34 16.27
C ARG A 108 -4.99 -26.14 16.61
N SER A 109 -4.12 -26.29 17.60
CA SER A 109 -3.10 -25.29 17.91
C SER A 109 -1.80 -25.64 17.22
N VAL A 110 -1.18 -24.67 16.56
CA VAL A 110 0.11 -24.83 15.90
C VAL A 110 1.08 -23.81 16.47
N SER A 111 2.30 -24.26 16.81
CA SER A 111 3.36 -23.37 17.27
C SER A 111 3.77 -22.40 16.13
N GLY A 112 3.58 -21.10 16.36
CA GLY A 112 3.78 -20.08 15.32
C GLY A 112 5.19 -20.01 14.73
N SER A 113 6.21 -20.53 15.42
CA SER A 113 7.61 -20.51 14.96
C SER A 113 8.08 -21.79 14.27
N SER A 114 7.45 -22.94 14.55
CA SER A 114 7.97 -24.26 14.12
C SER A 114 6.98 -25.05 13.28
N GLY A 115 5.72 -24.61 13.17
CA GLY A 115 4.67 -25.36 12.45
C GLY A 115 4.32 -26.70 13.10
N ILE A 116 4.85 -26.97 14.29
CA ILE A 116 4.63 -28.20 15.04
C ILE A 116 3.24 -28.13 15.67
N ASP A 117 2.53 -29.26 15.57
CA ASP A 117 1.23 -29.45 16.17
C ASP A 117 1.34 -29.43 17.70
N THR A 118 0.75 -28.42 18.30
CA THR A 118 0.85 -28.15 19.74
C THR A 118 -0.24 -28.91 20.49
N GLY A 119 -1.39 -29.15 19.85
CA GLY A 119 -2.44 -29.97 20.44
C GLY A 119 -3.81 -29.72 19.85
N HIS A 120 -4.73 -30.58 20.24
CA HIS A 120 -6.13 -30.54 19.83
C HIS A 120 -7.03 -30.16 21.00
N LEU A 121 -8.01 -29.30 20.74
CA LEU A 121 -8.97 -28.82 21.71
C LEU A 121 -10.38 -29.06 21.21
N VAL A 122 -11.31 -29.38 22.11
CA VAL A 122 -12.74 -29.47 21.81
C VAL A 122 -13.46 -28.37 22.55
N ILE A 123 -14.34 -27.67 21.84
CA ILE A 123 -15.19 -26.66 22.43
C ILE A 123 -16.35 -27.32 23.17
N GLU A 124 -16.53 -27.00 24.44
CA GLU A 124 -17.66 -27.47 25.26
C GLU A 124 -18.79 -26.44 25.26
N HIS A 125 -18.46 -25.16 25.46
CA HIS A 125 -19.45 -24.09 25.48
C HIS A 125 -18.90 -22.80 24.88
N ILE A 126 -19.78 -22.03 24.25
CA ILE A 126 -19.45 -20.76 23.59
C ILE A 126 -20.30 -19.66 24.21
N SER A 127 -19.65 -18.65 24.78
CA SER A 127 -20.32 -17.43 25.23
C SER A 127 -20.56 -16.47 24.08
N THR A 128 -21.61 -15.66 24.18
CA THR A 128 -21.88 -14.54 23.26
C THR A 128 -20.81 -13.45 23.32
N THR A 129 -20.00 -13.41 24.39
CA THR A 129 -18.92 -12.44 24.59
C THR A 129 -17.57 -12.84 24.00
N GLY A 130 -17.47 -14.04 23.38
CA GLY A 130 -16.21 -14.53 22.80
C GLY A 130 -15.33 -15.33 23.74
N THR A 131 -15.78 -15.60 24.96
CA THR A 131 -15.16 -16.59 25.85
C THR A 131 -15.67 -17.98 25.49
N ILE A 132 -14.76 -18.95 25.42
CA ILE A 132 -15.05 -20.33 25.07
C ILE A 132 -14.53 -21.22 26.18
N THR A 133 -15.39 -22.13 26.66
CA THR A 133 -14.92 -23.21 27.52
C THR A 133 -14.52 -24.39 26.64
N PHE A 134 -13.40 -25.02 26.97
CA PHE A 134 -12.81 -26.03 26.13
C PHE A 134 -12.16 -27.13 26.95
N ASN A 135 -11.89 -28.25 26.28
CA ASN A 135 -11.18 -29.38 26.85
C ASN A 135 -10.04 -29.81 25.93
N PHE A 136 -8.87 -30.09 26.49
CA PHE A 136 -7.72 -30.60 25.73
C PHE A 136 -7.92 -32.08 25.42
N MET A 137 -7.84 -32.46 24.14
CA MET A 137 -7.90 -33.86 23.72
C MET A 137 -6.57 -34.59 23.87
N SER A 138 -5.46 -33.86 23.86
CA SER A 138 -4.11 -34.41 23.98
C SER A 138 -3.40 -33.83 25.20
N ALA A 139 -2.88 -34.70 26.07
CA ALA A 139 -2.19 -34.34 27.32
C ALA A 139 -0.79 -33.72 27.15
N GLY A 140 -0.49 -33.11 26.00
CA GLY A 140 0.75 -32.38 25.79
C GLY A 140 0.74 -31.09 26.60
N SER A 141 1.74 -30.89 27.47
CA SER A 141 1.86 -29.75 28.39
C SER A 141 2.24 -28.45 27.67
N THR A 142 1.49 -28.05 26.66
CA THR A 142 1.84 -26.93 25.81
C THR A 142 0.90 -25.76 26.04
N LEU A 143 1.48 -24.69 26.57
CA LEU A 143 0.88 -23.37 26.71
C LEU A 143 0.36 -22.90 25.34
N LEU A 144 -0.88 -22.40 25.28
CA LEU A 144 -1.34 -21.67 24.10
C LEU A 144 -0.92 -20.22 24.28
N SER A 145 -0.03 -19.73 23.42
CA SER A 145 0.41 -18.35 23.50
C SER A 145 -0.75 -17.39 23.25
N ASP A 146 -0.77 -16.26 23.96
CA ASP A 146 -1.66 -15.16 23.58
C ASP A 146 -1.38 -14.73 22.12
N ALA A 147 -2.41 -14.23 21.43
CA ALA A 147 -2.38 -13.98 19.98
C ALA A 147 -2.02 -15.19 19.10
N GLY A 148 -2.00 -16.40 19.66
CA GLY A 148 -1.82 -17.65 18.91
C GLY A 148 -3.01 -17.94 17.99
N THR A 149 -2.74 -18.56 16.84
CA THR A 149 -3.79 -18.94 15.87
C THR A 149 -4.23 -20.38 16.11
N LEU A 150 -5.54 -20.58 16.24
CA LEU A 150 -6.19 -21.88 16.34
C LEU A 150 -6.95 -22.17 15.04
N PHE A 151 -6.58 -23.25 14.37
CA PHE A 151 -7.23 -23.68 13.15
C PHE A 151 -8.46 -24.53 13.44
N ILE A 152 -9.53 -24.33 12.69
CA ILE A 152 -10.75 -25.12 12.80
C ILE A 152 -10.58 -26.36 11.93
N ILE A 153 -10.50 -27.55 12.54
CA ILE A 153 -10.45 -28.82 11.79
C ILE A 153 -11.82 -29.16 11.25
N GLY A 154 -12.81 -29.07 12.12
CA GLY A 154 -14.14 -29.55 11.81
C GLY A 154 -15.06 -29.43 13.00
N SER A 155 -16.33 -29.55 12.70
CA SER A 155 -17.41 -29.29 13.64
C SER A 155 -18.37 -30.48 13.59
N PRO A 156 -17.93 -31.65 14.09
CA PRO A 156 -18.73 -32.87 14.03
C PRO A 156 -20.02 -32.71 14.85
N VAL A 157 -21.04 -33.46 14.46
CA VAL A 157 -22.30 -33.55 15.19
C VAL A 157 -22.65 -35.01 15.37
N ASN A 158 -23.26 -35.34 16.50
CA ASN A 158 -23.72 -36.69 16.76
C ASN A 158 -24.82 -37.08 15.78
N GLU A 159 -24.84 -38.36 15.38
CA GLU A 159 -25.88 -38.90 14.53
C GLU A 159 -27.26 -38.71 15.16
N GLY A 160 -28.23 -38.25 14.37
CA GLY A 160 -29.60 -37.96 14.84
C GLY A 160 -29.78 -36.60 15.52
N SER A 161 -28.75 -35.75 15.59
CA SER A 161 -28.89 -34.37 16.06
C SER A 161 -29.77 -33.52 15.15
N SER A 162 -30.44 -32.51 15.72
CA SER A 162 -31.10 -31.48 14.92
C SER A 162 -30.09 -30.73 14.02
N PRO A 163 -30.54 -30.23 12.86
CA PRO A 163 -29.73 -29.33 12.05
C PRO A 163 -29.21 -28.15 12.88
N ARG A 164 -27.98 -27.70 12.58
CA ARG A 164 -27.37 -26.58 13.28
C ARG A 164 -28.08 -25.27 12.93
N ALA A 165 -27.94 -24.31 13.84
CA ALA A 165 -28.37 -22.94 13.60
C ALA A 165 -27.66 -22.37 12.36
N ASP A 166 -28.37 -21.48 11.67
CA ASP A 166 -27.83 -20.83 10.48
C ASP A 166 -26.65 -19.92 10.85
N THR A 167 -25.58 -20.00 10.06
CA THR A 167 -24.35 -19.22 10.22
C THR A 167 -24.09 -18.31 9.02
N THR A 168 -25.14 -18.01 8.25
CA THR A 168 -25.10 -17.01 7.17
C THR A 168 -24.44 -15.72 7.63
N ARG A 169 -23.53 -15.23 6.79
CA ARG A 169 -22.81 -13.99 6.99
C ARG A 169 -23.39 -12.93 6.07
N ASP A 170 -23.55 -11.74 6.62
CA ASP A 170 -23.90 -10.58 5.81
C ASP A 170 -22.69 -10.14 4.99
N ARG A 171 -22.97 -9.62 3.81
CA ARG A 171 -21.93 -9.06 2.96
C ARG A 171 -21.46 -7.73 3.53
N ALA A 172 -20.14 -7.51 3.51
CA ALA A 172 -19.54 -6.27 3.99
C ALA A 172 -19.27 -5.31 2.83
N VAL A 173 -19.68 -4.05 2.97
CA VAL A 173 -19.31 -3.00 2.01
C VAL A 173 -17.92 -2.50 2.38
N CYS A 174 -16.96 -2.74 1.50
CA CYS A 174 -15.63 -2.16 1.57
C CYS A 174 -15.62 -0.87 0.74
N THR A 175 -14.85 0.11 1.19
CA THR A 175 -14.76 1.41 0.51
C THR A 175 -13.32 1.81 0.28
N ASN A 176 -13.06 2.50 -0.83
CA ASN A 176 -11.81 3.20 -1.07
C ASN A 176 -12.11 4.61 -1.58
N GLN A 177 -11.29 5.55 -1.16
CA GLN A 177 -11.41 6.95 -1.54
C GLN A 177 -10.36 7.28 -2.59
N MET A 178 -10.80 7.86 -3.69
CA MET A 178 -9.92 8.46 -4.68
C MET A 178 -9.59 9.90 -4.29
N GLN A 179 -8.34 10.29 -4.50
CA GLN A 179 -7.90 11.66 -4.38
C GLN A 179 -7.64 12.24 -5.78
N ILE A 180 -7.98 13.52 -5.94
CA ILE A 180 -7.72 14.27 -7.16
C ILE A 180 -6.42 15.05 -6.95
N PHE A 181 -5.36 14.69 -7.68
CA PHE A 181 -4.11 15.43 -7.68
C PHE A 181 -4.26 16.66 -8.58
N ARG A 182 -4.02 17.86 -8.01
CA ARG A 182 -4.02 19.12 -8.75
C ARG A 182 -2.91 20.03 -8.27
N GLN A 183 -2.19 20.56 -9.25
CA GLN A 183 -1.08 21.48 -9.10
C GLN A 183 -0.95 22.28 -10.40
N ASP A 184 -0.87 23.60 -10.26
CA ASP A 184 -0.77 24.52 -11.37
C ASP A 184 0.71 24.84 -11.66
N VAL A 185 1.04 25.04 -12.94
CA VAL A 185 2.33 25.62 -13.36
C VAL A 185 2.18 27.13 -13.41
N ARG A 186 2.92 27.85 -12.57
CA ARG A 186 2.93 29.31 -12.55
C ARG A 186 4.26 29.81 -13.07
N MET A 187 4.22 30.61 -14.14
CA MET A 187 5.39 31.30 -14.71
C MET A 187 5.09 32.79 -14.87
N THR A 188 6.12 33.61 -14.70
CA THR A 188 6.04 35.05 -14.95
C THR A 188 6.10 35.33 -16.46
N GLY A 189 5.43 36.41 -16.91
CA GLY A 189 5.42 36.80 -18.33
C GLY A 189 6.82 37.02 -18.90
N THR A 190 7.71 37.66 -18.13
CA THR A 190 9.11 37.91 -18.53
C THR A 190 9.92 36.63 -18.75
N ARG A 191 9.63 35.57 -17.98
CA ARG A 191 10.32 34.27 -18.12
C ARG A 191 9.82 33.50 -19.33
N LYS A 192 8.56 33.69 -19.71
CA LYS A 192 7.98 33.07 -20.91
C LYS A 192 8.64 33.56 -22.21
N GLU A 193 9.02 34.84 -22.24
CA GLU A 193 9.65 35.48 -23.40
C GLU A 193 11.17 35.23 -23.49
N LEU A 194 11.78 34.61 -22.47
CA LEU A 194 13.21 34.35 -22.45
C LEU A 194 13.54 33.13 -23.32
N ALA A 195 14.20 33.35 -24.45
CA ALA A 195 14.66 32.28 -25.33
C ALA A 195 15.86 31.53 -24.73
N MET A 196 15.67 30.23 -24.45
CA MET A 196 16.73 29.31 -24.00
C MET A 196 17.20 28.43 -25.16
N HIS A 197 18.48 28.06 -25.20
CA HIS A 197 19.04 27.30 -26.33
C HIS A 197 18.73 25.80 -26.25
N GLY A 198 18.53 25.27 -25.04
CA GLY A 198 18.21 23.86 -24.79
C GLY A 198 16.71 23.54 -24.75
N VAL A 199 15.85 24.56 -24.64
CA VAL A 199 14.41 24.40 -24.48
C VAL A 199 13.68 25.36 -25.41
N ALA A 200 12.99 24.80 -26.42
CA ALA A 200 12.25 25.59 -27.42
C ALA A 200 11.09 26.39 -26.80
N ASN A 201 10.48 25.90 -25.71
CA ASN A 201 9.41 26.58 -24.97
C ASN A 201 9.45 26.18 -23.48
N ASP A 202 9.86 27.09 -22.60
CA ASP A 202 9.98 26.83 -21.15
C ASP A 202 8.63 26.45 -20.54
N LEU A 203 7.51 27.03 -21.01
CA LEU A 203 6.18 26.66 -20.50
C LEU A 203 5.85 25.19 -20.79
N THR A 204 6.05 24.73 -22.02
CA THR A 204 5.81 23.33 -22.40
C THR A 204 6.72 22.38 -21.62
N TYR A 205 7.96 22.80 -21.39
CA TYR A 205 8.92 22.03 -20.60
C TYR A 205 8.50 21.90 -19.13
N GLN A 206 8.08 22.99 -18.49
CA GLN A 206 7.57 22.95 -17.11
C GLN A 206 6.29 22.10 -17.00
N ILE A 207 5.39 22.18 -17.99
CA ILE A 207 4.20 21.31 -18.05
C ILE A 207 4.60 19.84 -18.11
N LYS A 208 5.57 19.49 -18.95
CA LYS A 208 6.05 18.10 -19.08
C LYS A 208 6.66 17.60 -17.77
N ARG A 209 7.52 18.40 -17.13
CA ARG A 209 8.12 18.04 -15.82
C ARG A 209 7.05 17.82 -14.75
N ARG A 210 6.03 18.65 -14.75
CA ARG A 210 4.89 18.52 -13.83
C ARG A 210 4.07 17.26 -14.11
N ALA A 211 3.89 16.89 -15.37
CA ALA A 211 3.27 15.61 -15.72
C ALA A 211 4.09 14.42 -15.18
N GLU A 212 5.41 14.45 -15.31
CA GLU A 212 6.31 13.41 -14.80
C GLU A 212 6.28 13.32 -13.25
N GLU A 213 6.17 14.44 -12.55
CA GLU A 213 5.95 14.47 -11.10
C GLU A 213 4.63 13.80 -10.71
N TYR A 214 3.53 14.06 -11.43
CA TYR A 214 2.25 13.38 -11.17
C TYR A 214 2.32 11.87 -11.36
N TRP A 215 3.01 11.41 -12.41
CA TRP A 215 3.18 9.97 -12.64
C TRP A 215 3.92 9.30 -11.48
N ARG A 216 4.90 10.00 -10.88
CA ARG A 216 5.63 9.49 -9.72
C ARG A 216 4.78 9.51 -8.44
N GLU A 217 4.01 10.58 -8.21
CA GLU A 217 3.12 10.66 -7.06
C GLU A 217 2.02 9.59 -7.13
N LEU A 218 1.44 9.36 -8.31
CA LEU A 218 0.49 8.27 -8.54
C LEU A 218 1.10 6.90 -8.24
N ASP A 219 2.32 6.65 -8.72
CA ASP A 219 3.02 5.38 -8.46
C ASP A 219 3.27 5.16 -6.96
N ALA A 220 3.71 6.20 -6.26
CA ALA A 220 3.92 6.18 -4.81
C ALA A 220 2.60 5.96 -4.06
N CYS A 221 1.50 6.57 -4.49
CA CYS A 221 0.19 6.36 -3.90
C CYS A 221 -0.28 4.92 -4.06
N VAL A 222 -0.11 4.29 -5.22
CA VAL A 222 -0.53 2.89 -5.37
C VAL A 222 0.28 1.95 -4.48
N ILE A 223 1.59 2.20 -4.30
CA ILE A 223 2.46 1.32 -3.51
C ILE A 223 2.32 1.56 -2.00
N LEU A 224 2.27 2.82 -1.57
CA LEU A 224 2.36 3.20 -0.16
C LEU A 224 1.00 3.56 0.46
N SER A 225 -0.07 3.64 -0.33
CA SER A 225 -1.39 3.90 0.25
C SER A 225 -1.79 2.77 1.19
N LYS A 226 -2.10 3.16 2.42
CA LYS A 226 -2.73 2.29 3.40
C LYS A 226 -4.20 2.15 2.98
N GLN A 227 -4.67 0.92 2.76
CA GLN A 227 -6.11 0.66 2.72
C GLN A 227 -6.71 1.10 4.06
N GLY A 228 -7.80 1.87 4.00
CA GLY A 228 -8.54 2.27 5.20
C GLY A 228 -8.92 1.05 6.05
N PRO A 229 -9.14 1.23 7.37
CA PRO A 229 -9.61 0.16 8.24
C PRO A 229 -10.93 -0.46 7.74
#